data_AF-A0A448V7Y7-F1
#
_entry.id   AF-A0A448V7Y7-F1
#
_cell.length_a   1.000
_cell.length_b   1.000
_cell.length_c   1.000
_cell.angle_alpha   90.00
_cell.angle_beta   90.00
_cell.angle_gamma   90.00
#
_symmetry.space_group_name_H-M   'P 1'
#
loop_
_entity.id
_entity.type
_entity.pdbx_description
1 polymer ?
#
loop_
_entity_poly.entity_id
_entity_poly.type
_entity_poly.pdbx_seq_one_letter_code
_entity_poly.pdbx_strand_id
1 'polypeptide(L)' 'MKKAVIIALLLCTGIVAAGCEKTYSVEEFKKDEKLLDEWVAKCEKAEPSVKSSQNCKNAGQALGNILLGQ' A
#
# COMPACT_ATOMS: atom_id res chain seq x y z
N MET A 1 -28.02 -23.30 -15.08
CA MET A 1 -28.25 -21.92 -14.58
C MET A 1 -27.68 -21.66 -13.18
N LYS A 2 -27.74 -22.59 -12.21
CA LYS A 2 -27.16 -22.39 -10.86
C LYS A 2 -25.62 -22.38 -10.83
N LYS A 3 -24.98 -23.21 -11.68
CA LYS A 3 -23.50 -23.35 -11.74
C LYS A 3 -22.78 -22.09 -12.22
N ALA A 4 -23.36 -21.35 -13.18
CA ALA A 4 -22.77 -20.11 -13.70
C ALA A 4 -22.78 -18.97 -12.66
N VAL A 5 -23.82 -18.90 -11.83
CA VAL A 5 -23.93 -17.89 -10.76
C VAL A 5 -22.89 -18.12 -9.66
N ILE A 6 -22.60 -19.38 -9.32
CA ILE A 6 -21.58 -19.73 -8.31
C ILE A 6 -20.17 -19.36 -8.81
N ILE A 7 -19.87 -19.61 -10.08
CA ILE A 7 -18.57 -19.24 -10.68
C ILE A 7 -18.41 -17.72 -10.73
N ALA A 8 -19.47 -16.98 -11.08
CA ALA A 8 -19.45 -15.52 -11.07
C ALA A 8 -19.25 -14.94 -9.66
N LEU A 9 -19.87 -15.52 -8.62
CA LEU A 9 -19.69 -15.08 -7.22
C LEU A 9 -18.25 -15.29 -6.72
N LEU A 10 -17.63 -16.42 -7.07
CA LEU A 10 -16.25 -16.75 -6.68
C LEU A 10 -15.21 -15.85 -7.37
N LEU A 11 -15.49 -15.39 -8.59
CA LEU A 11 -14.61 -14.46 -9.30
C LEU A 11 -14.69 -13.04 -8.70
N CYS A 12 -15.85 -12.62 -8.20
CA CYS A 12 -15.99 -11.30 -7.56
C CYS A 12 -15.23 -11.19 -6.23
N THR A 13 -15.15 -12.24 -5.41
CA THR A 13 -14.34 -12.21 -4.17
C THR A 13 -12.83 -12.22 -4.45
N GLY A 14 -12.38 -12.81 -5.55
CA GLY A 14 -10.98 -12.80 -5.95
C GLY A 14 -10.47 -11.48 -6.53
N ILE A 15 -11.33 -10.72 -7.22
CA ILE A 15 -10.97 -9.45 -7.86
C ILE A 15 -10.81 -8.30 -6.84
N VAL A 16 -11.52 -8.34 -5.71
CA VAL A 16 -11.42 -7.31 -4.66
C VAL A 16 -10.05 -7.32 -3.97
N ALA A 17 -9.33 -8.46 -3.98
CA ALA A 17 -7.99 -8.55 -3.39
C ALA A 17 -6.89 -7.91 -4.25
N ALA A 18 -7.10 -7.76 -5.56
CA ALA A 18 -6.11 -7.18 -6.48
C ALA A 18 -6.11 -5.64 -6.50
N GLY A 19 -7.05 -4.98 -5.81
CA GLY A 19 -7.20 -3.53 -5.80
C GLY A 19 -7.06 -2.84 -4.42
N CYS A 20 -6.99 -3.62 -3.33
CA CYS A 20 -6.82 -3.08 -1.99
C CYS A 20 -5.35 -3.19 -1.58
N GLU A 21 -4.51 -2.28 -2.07
CA GLU A 21 -3.15 -2.14 -1.56
C GLU A 21 -3.20 -1.91 -0.04
N LYS A 22 -2.50 -2.74 0.74
CA LYS A 22 -2.47 -2.63 2.20
C LYS A 22 -2.01 -1.21 2.57
N THR A 23 -2.76 -0.53 3.43
CA THR A 23 -2.30 0.70 4.05
C THR A 23 -1.38 0.35 5.22
N TYR A 24 -0.11 0.75 5.14
CA TYR A 24 0.88 0.58 6.20
C TYR A 24 0.90 1.81 7.11
N SER A 25 0.98 1.59 8.41
CA SER A 25 1.15 2.64 9.42
C SER A 25 2.58 3.22 9.42
N VAL A 26 2.75 4.38 10.05
CA VAL A 26 4.08 5.01 10.23
C VAL A 26 4.99 4.11 11.06
N GLU A 27 4.45 3.45 12.08
CA GLU A 27 5.16 2.55 12.98
C GLU A 27 5.61 1.27 12.28
N GLU A 28 4.82 0.74 11.34
CA GLU A 28 5.23 -0.38 10.50
C GLU A 28 6.42 0.00 9.62
N PHE A 29 6.39 1.19 8.99
CA PHE A 29 7.52 1.69 8.21
C PHE A 29 8.78 1.93 9.06
N LYS A 30 8.65 2.46 10.28
CA LYS A 30 9.79 2.64 11.19
C LYS A 30 10.46 1.32 11.61
N LYS A 31 9.71 0.22 11.64
CA LYS A 31 10.20 -1.10 12.08
C LYS A 31 10.79 -1.94 10.95
N ASP A 32 10.51 -1.58 9.71
CA ASP A 32 10.93 -2.31 8.52
C ASP A 32 11.59 -1.35 7.51
N GLU A 33 12.90 -1.21 7.63
CA GLU A 33 13.73 -0.33 6.79
C GLU A 33 13.57 -0.67 5.30
N LYS A 34 13.52 -1.96 4.97
CA LYS A 34 13.38 -2.40 3.58
C LYS A 34 12.02 -1.98 3.01
N LEU A 35 10.95 -2.15 3.78
CA LEU A 35 9.61 -1.71 3.38
C LEU A 35 9.57 -0.19 3.17
N LEU A 36 10.22 0.58 4.05
CA LEU A 36 10.31 2.03 3.93
C LEU A 36 11.06 2.43 2.64
N ASP A 37 12.21 1.85 2.38
CA ASP A 37 13.03 2.14 1.19
C ASP A 37 12.29 1.83 -0.11
N GLU A 38 11.62 0.67 -0.19
CA GLU A 38 10.81 0.29 -1.34
C GLU A 38 9.69 1.30 -1.58
N TRP A 39 9.01 1.74 -0.53
CA TRP A 39 7.93 2.71 -0.63
C TRP A 39 8.41 4.12 -0.96
N VAL A 40 9.51 4.59 -0.37
CA VAL A 40 10.11 5.88 -0.74
C VAL A 40 10.48 5.90 -2.22
N ALA A 41 11.19 4.86 -2.69
CA ALA A 41 11.57 4.74 -4.11
C ALA A 41 10.35 4.63 -5.03
N LYS A 42 9.30 3.91 -4.62
CA LYS A 42 8.03 3.81 -5.34
C LYS A 42 7.35 5.18 -5.43
N CYS A 43 7.29 5.93 -4.34
CA CYS A 43 6.65 7.24 -4.27
C CYS A 43 7.38 8.29 -5.12
N GLU A 44 8.71 8.25 -5.23
CA GLU A 44 9.46 9.19 -6.08
C GLU A 44 9.12 9.04 -7.56
N LYS A 45 9.02 7.78 -8.02
CA LYS A 45 8.82 7.41 -9.44
C LYS A 45 7.34 7.25 -9.84
N ALA A 46 6.44 7.36 -8.86
CA ALA A 46 5.02 7.12 -9.02
C ALA A 46 4.28 8.22 -9.81
N GLU A 47 3.20 7.81 -10.48
CA GLU A 47 2.16 8.70 -11.00
C GLU A 47 1.53 9.53 -9.85
N PRO A 48 0.94 10.72 -10.13
CA PRO A 48 0.38 11.59 -9.09
C PRO A 48 -0.62 10.91 -8.14
N SER A 49 -1.44 9.99 -8.65
CA SER A 49 -2.39 9.22 -7.85
C SER A 49 -1.71 8.38 -6.78
N VAL A 50 -0.63 7.67 -7.14
CA VAL A 50 0.15 6.86 -6.20
C VAL A 50 0.95 7.74 -5.25
N LYS A 51 1.52 8.86 -5.73
CA LYS A 51 2.18 9.87 -4.88
C LYS A 51 1.27 10.43 -3.77
N SER A 52 -0.02 10.60 -4.08
CA SER A 52 -1.02 11.09 -3.13
C SER A 52 -1.56 10.03 -2.17
N SER A 53 -1.14 8.76 -2.32
CA SER A 53 -1.59 7.64 -1.49
C SER A 53 -1.25 7.82 -0.01
N GLN A 54 -2.04 7.20 0.86
CA GLN A 54 -1.78 7.24 2.30
C GLN A 54 -0.43 6.60 2.65
N ASN A 55 -0.01 5.58 1.91
CA ASN A 55 1.29 4.94 2.12
C ASN A 55 2.46 5.87 1.80
N CYS A 56 2.39 6.68 0.74
CA CYS A 56 3.43 7.68 0.48
C CYS A 56 3.52 8.75 1.57
N LYS A 57 2.37 9.17 2.13
CA LYS A 57 2.34 10.09 3.28
C LYS A 57 2.97 9.46 4.52
N ASN A 58 2.60 8.22 4.82
CA ASN A 58 3.08 7.51 6.00
C ASN A 58 4.58 7.18 5.89
N ALA A 59 5.06 6.74 4.72
CA ALA A 59 6.47 6.51 4.45
C ALA A 59 7.28 7.80 4.57
N GLY A 60 6.80 8.91 3.98
CA GLY A 60 7.45 10.22 4.11
C GLY A 60 7.52 10.71 5.57
N GLN A 61 6.46 10.52 6.35
CA GLN A 61 6.46 10.84 7.77
C GLN A 61 7.39 9.93 8.57
N ALA A 62 7.44 8.63 8.28
CA ALA A 62 8.36 7.70 8.94
C ALA A 62 9.81 8.08 8.68
N LEU A 63 10.17 8.37 7.42
CA LEU A 63 11.50 8.85 7.06
C LEU A 63 11.84 10.17 7.79
N GLY A 64 10.93 11.14 7.78
CA GLY A 64 11.11 12.40 8.50
C GLY A 64 11.35 12.20 9.99
N ASN A 65 10.59 11.30 10.63
CA ASN A 65 10.78 10.98 12.04
C ASN A 65 12.17 10.36 12.30
N ILE A 66 12.60 9.41 11.47
CA ILE A 66 13.92 8.77 11.59
C ILE A 66 15.04 9.80 11.46
N LEU A 67 14.98 10.68 10.44
CA LEU A 67 15.99 11.71 10.21
C LEU A 67 16.04 12.77 11.34
N LEU A 68 14.91 13.00 12.01
CA LEU A 68 14.79 13.93 13.13
C LEU A 68 14.99 13.25 14.50
N GLY A 69 15.23 11.94 14.55
CA GLY A 69 15.41 11.19 15.79
C GLY A 69 14.15 11.05 16.67
N GLN A 70 12.97 11.02 16.06
CA GLN A 70 11.65 10.90 16.72
C GLN A 70 11.08 9.48 16.74
#